data_AF-A0A9E2R3C9-F1
#
_entry.id   AF-A0A9E2R3C9-F1
#
_cell.length_a   1.000
_cell.length_b   1.000
_cell.length_c   1.000
_cell.angle_alpha   90.00
_cell.angle_beta   90.00
_cell.angle_gamma   90.00
#
_symmetry.space_group_name_H-M   'P 1'
#
loop_
_entity.id
_entity.type
_entity.pdbx_description
1 polymer ?
#
loop_
_entity_poly.entity_id
_entity_poly.type
_entity_poly.pdbx_seq_one_letter_code
_entity_poly.pdbx_strand_id
1 'polypeptide(L)'
;FGLDPAALRGVKFVPLRVHNGDDASCLNLNRAQAPRLLGVDPEQLAARGAFTFAEVVKGAPSENPWRLLNQKTDDGSVPAIGDAASIQWALGKSVGDTLDYTDERGHKFKLRLVGAVANSILQGSLLIAENQFVVRFPSESGYRMFLIDAPATAVSRISETLARGMEDQGLELTPTPRRLAEFDAVENTYLSTFQVLGGLGLLLGSVGLGVVVLRNVLERRGELALLRAVGFQSRALRRLVLSEHGALLLAGLGVGVVAALVAVAPSLLSPGAQVPYLSLALTLVAVLLGGAAWTLLATWLALRGDLLDALRNE
;
A
#
# COMPACT_ATOMS: atom_id res chain seq x y z
N PHE A 1 -30.00 -6.34 27.15
CA PHE A 1 -29.33 -5.38 26.25
C PHE A 1 -30.29 -4.55 25.39
N GLY A 2 -31.62 -4.75 25.41
CA GLY A 2 -32.54 -3.91 24.61
C GLY A 2 -32.32 -3.99 23.09
N LEU A 3 -31.62 -5.01 22.61
CA LEU A 3 -31.34 -5.23 21.19
C LEU A 3 -32.54 -5.92 20.55
N ASP A 4 -33.17 -5.27 19.58
CA ASP A 4 -34.24 -5.85 18.77
C ASP A 4 -33.64 -6.84 17.73
N PRO A 5 -34.03 -8.12 17.74
CA PRO A 5 -33.59 -9.09 16.73
C PRO A 5 -33.89 -8.66 15.29
N ALA A 6 -34.93 -7.86 15.07
CA ALA A 6 -35.24 -7.32 13.75
C ALA A 6 -34.19 -6.30 13.28
N ALA A 7 -33.61 -5.53 14.20
CA ALA A 7 -32.58 -4.54 13.91
C ALA A 7 -31.21 -5.17 13.57
N LEU A 8 -30.98 -6.42 13.99
CA LEU A 8 -29.74 -7.18 13.73
C LEU A 8 -29.88 -8.22 12.61
N ARG A 9 -30.94 -8.16 11.80
CA ARG A 9 -31.11 -9.07 10.67
C ARG A 9 -29.96 -8.95 9.68
N GLY A 10 -29.38 -10.09 9.31
CA GLY A 10 -28.26 -10.15 8.37
C GLY A 10 -26.91 -9.81 8.99
N VAL A 11 -26.85 -9.55 10.30
CA VAL A 11 -25.58 -9.35 11.03
C VAL A 11 -25.04 -10.71 11.46
N LYS A 12 -23.76 -10.95 11.18
CA LYS A 12 -23.07 -12.16 11.64
C LYS A 12 -21.90 -11.77 12.53
N PHE A 13 -21.71 -12.54 13.59
CA PHE A 13 -20.64 -12.32 14.56
C PHE A 13 -19.63 -13.46 14.46
N VAL A 14 -18.36 -13.13 14.63
CA VAL A 14 -17.28 -14.10 14.88
C VAL A 14 -16.61 -13.68 16.19
N PRO A 15 -16.90 -14.41 17.28
CA PRO A 15 -16.31 -14.10 18.58
C PRO A 15 -14.87 -14.61 18.65
N LEU A 16 -14.01 -13.85 19.31
CA LEU A 16 -12.59 -14.13 19.48
C LEU A 16 -12.23 -14.09 20.96
N ARG A 17 -11.53 -15.14 21.40
CA ARG A 17 -10.84 -15.12 22.69
C ARG A 17 -9.56 -14.34 22.55
N VAL A 18 -9.16 -13.64 23.61
CA VAL A 18 -7.99 -12.75 23.58
C VAL A 18 -7.11 -13.08 24.76
N HIS A 19 -5.88 -13.49 24.47
CA HIS A 19 -4.81 -13.51 25.45
C HIS A 19 -3.89 -12.33 25.13
N ASN A 20 -3.70 -11.46 26.13
CA ASN A 20 -2.89 -10.26 25.97
C ASN A 20 -1.43 -10.66 25.71
N GLY A 21 -0.77 -9.89 24.84
CA GLY A 21 0.65 -10.03 24.52
C GLY A 21 1.18 -8.69 24.03
N ASP A 22 2.44 -8.69 23.63
CA ASP A 22 3.10 -7.58 22.96
C ASP A 22 2.33 -7.19 21.69
N ASP A 23 2.27 -5.90 21.39
CA ASP A 23 1.73 -5.43 20.12
C ASP A 23 2.74 -5.75 18.99
N ALA A 24 2.38 -6.64 18.07
CA ALA A 24 3.21 -6.98 16.91
C ALA A 24 2.75 -6.28 15.61
N SER A 25 2.05 -5.15 15.74
CA SER A 25 1.64 -4.34 14.59
C SER A 25 2.78 -3.45 14.10
N CYS A 26 2.65 -2.93 12.88
CA CYS A 26 3.60 -1.96 12.32
C CYS A 26 3.70 -0.65 13.11
N LEU A 27 2.81 -0.42 14.10
CA LEU A 27 2.85 0.74 14.99
C LEU A 27 3.82 0.56 16.16
N ASN A 28 4.25 -0.67 16.46
CA ASN A 28 5.24 -0.92 17.51
C ASN A 28 6.67 -0.90 16.93
N LEU A 29 7.51 0.00 17.42
CA LEU A 29 8.92 0.09 17.03
C LEU A 29 9.80 -1.03 17.62
N ASN A 30 9.33 -1.70 18.69
CA ASN A 30 10.07 -2.78 19.34
C ASN A 30 9.71 -4.14 18.75
N ARG A 31 10.66 -5.08 18.73
CA ARG A 31 10.39 -6.47 18.34
C ARG A 31 9.53 -7.16 19.40
N ALA A 32 8.31 -7.51 19.02
CA ALA A 32 7.40 -8.31 19.85
C ALA A 32 7.97 -9.72 20.02
N GLN A 33 8.04 -10.20 21.27
CA GLN A 33 8.48 -11.58 21.57
C GLN A 33 7.29 -12.51 21.73
N ALA A 34 6.21 -12.01 22.36
CA ALA A 34 4.98 -12.75 22.57
C ALA A 34 3.80 -11.93 22.03
N PRO A 35 3.48 -12.02 20.73
CA PRO A 35 2.38 -11.27 20.14
C PRO A 35 1.05 -11.66 20.76
N ARG A 36 0.07 -10.76 20.74
CA ARG A 36 -1.31 -11.06 21.15
C ARG A 36 -1.83 -12.32 20.46
N LEU A 37 -2.41 -13.22 21.25
CA LEU A 37 -2.94 -14.49 20.74
C LEU A 37 -4.47 -14.45 20.76
N LEU A 38 -5.07 -14.82 19.62
CA LEU A 38 -6.51 -14.87 19.43
C LEU A 38 -6.97 -16.31 19.24
N GLY A 39 -7.99 -16.71 19.99
CA GLY A 39 -8.66 -18.00 19.81
C GLY A 39 -9.91 -17.83 18.97
N VAL A 40 -10.01 -18.57 17.86
CA VAL A 40 -11.17 -18.54 16.97
C VAL A 40 -11.60 -19.96 16.59
N ASP A 41 -12.89 -20.17 16.34
CA ASP A 41 -13.36 -21.35 15.63
C ASP A 41 -13.02 -21.20 14.13
N PRO A 42 -12.08 -22.00 13.60
CA PRO A 42 -11.62 -21.83 12.22
C PRO A 42 -12.73 -22.04 11.19
N GLU A 43 -13.77 -22.83 11.48
CA GLU A 43 -14.87 -23.06 10.54
C GLU A 43 -15.73 -21.80 10.35
N GLN A 44 -15.80 -20.90 11.35
CA GLN A 44 -16.52 -19.63 11.19
C GLN A 44 -15.85 -18.72 10.16
N LEU A 45 -14.52 -18.67 10.14
CA LEU A 45 -13.76 -17.91 9.13
C LEU A 45 -13.75 -18.65 7.79
N ALA A 46 -13.61 -19.97 7.81
CA ALA A 46 -13.61 -20.80 6.61
C ALA A 46 -14.92 -20.70 5.82
N ALA A 47 -16.07 -20.85 6.48
CA ALA A 47 -17.39 -20.81 5.85
C ALA A 47 -17.72 -19.46 5.20
N ARG A 48 -17.02 -18.39 5.59
CA ARG A 48 -17.17 -17.05 5.01
C ARG A 48 -16.21 -16.78 3.86
N GLY A 49 -15.20 -17.63 3.65
CA GLY A 49 -14.05 -17.28 2.81
C GLY A 49 -13.39 -15.98 3.28
N ALA A 50 -13.31 -15.79 4.61
CA ALA A 50 -12.86 -14.54 5.20
C ALA A 50 -11.37 -14.31 4.91
N PHE A 51 -11.02 -13.06 4.58
CA PHE A 51 -9.65 -12.60 4.29
C PHE A 51 -8.99 -13.27 3.06
N THR A 52 -8.07 -12.54 2.43
CA THR A 52 -7.21 -13.08 1.37
C THR A 52 -5.92 -13.60 1.99
N PHE A 53 -5.45 -14.78 1.60
CA PHE A 53 -4.16 -15.31 2.03
C PHE A 53 -3.05 -14.86 1.09
N ALA A 54 -1.98 -14.29 1.65
CA ALA A 54 -0.75 -13.95 0.92
C ALA A 54 0.12 -15.20 0.72
N GLU A 55 0.23 -16.03 1.76
CA GLU A 55 1.11 -17.21 1.78
C GLU A 55 0.53 -18.30 2.68
N VAL A 56 0.78 -19.55 2.34
CA VAL A 56 0.34 -20.74 3.08
C VAL A 56 1.43 -21.81 3.01
N VAL A 57 1.60 -22.62 4.06
CA VAL A 57 2.57 -23.73 4.06
C VAL A 57 2.32 -24.71 2.92
N LYS A 58 3.41 -25.30 2.40
CA LYS A 58 3.35 -26.33 1.35
C LYS A 58 2.58 -27.55 1.84
N GLY A 59 1.67 -28.08 0.99
CA GLY A 59 0.82 -29.22 1.33
C GLY A 59 -0.51 -28.86 2.00
N ALA A 60 -0.83 -27.57 2.12
CA ALA A 60 -2.13 -27.13 2.61
C ALA A 60 -3.29 -27.56 1.68
N PRO A 61 -4.46 -27.91 2.25
CA PRO A 61 -5.65 -28.23 1.47
C PRO A 61 -6.07 -27.02 0.63
N SER A 62 -6.29 -27.23 -0.67
CA SER A 62 -6.51 -26.17 -1.66
C SER A 62 -7.80 -25.37 -1.46
N GLU A 63 -8.76 -25.87 -0.68
CA GLU A 63 -10.09 -25.24 -0.58
C GLU A 63 -10.19 -24.12 0.47
N ASN A 64 -9.54 -24.25 1.63
CA ASN A 64 -9.63 -23.24 2.68
C ASN A 64 -8.46 -23.26 3.68
N PRO A 65 -7.57 -22.25 3.66
CA PRO A 65 -6.40 -22.20 4.55
C PRO A 65 -6.74 -22.10 6.05
N TRP A 66 -7.91 -21.58 6.44
CA TRP A 66 -8.29 -21.50 7.87
C TRP A 66 -8.34 -22.87 8.55
N ARG A 67 -8.67 -23.93 7.80
CA ARG A 67 -8.73 -25.30 8.33
C ARG A 67 -7.39 -25.85 8.79
N LEU A 68 -6.28 -25.22 8.39
CA LEU A 68 -4.94 -25.55 8.89
C LEU A 68 -4.83 -25.35 10.40
N LEU A 69 -5.61 -24.44 10.99
CA LEU A 69 -5.62 -24.23 12.44
C LEU A 69 -6.05 -25.47 13.24
N ASN A 70 -6.85 -26.35 12.62
CA ASN A 70 -7.32 -27.60 13.24
C ASN A 70 -6.42 -28.80 12.95
N GLN A 71 -5.42 -28.67 12.07
CA GLN A 71 -4.55 -29.78 11.72
C GLN A 71 -3.51 -30.04 12.82
N LYS A 72 -3.24 -31.31 13.08
CA LYS A 72 -2.12 -31.69 13.96
C LYS A 72 -0.83 -31.55 13.16
N THR A 73 0.16 -30.90 13.76
CA THR A 73 1.52 -30.86 13.22
C THR A 73 2.32 -32.05 13.72
N ASP A 74 3.29 -32.50 12.92
CA ASP A 74 4.11 -33.69 13.23
C ASP A 74 4.98 -33.52 14.48
N ASP A 75 5.32 -32.28 14.84
CA ASP A 75 6.15 -31.94 15.99
C ASP A 75 5.36 -31.47 17.23
N GLY A 76 4.03 -31.55 17.18
CA GLY A 76 3.14 -31.14 18.28
C GLY A 76 3.02 -29.62 18.48
N SER A 77 3.55 -28.81 17.56
CA SER A 77 3.34 -27.36 17.57
C SER A 77 1.88 -26.97 17.25
N VAL A 78 1.42 -25.86 17.79
CA VAL A 78 0.08 -25.34 17.53
C VAL A 78 0.09 -24.54 16.23
N PRO A 79 -0.70 -24.88 15.23
CA PRO A 79 -0.80 -24.05 14.03
C PRO A 79 -1.34 -22.66 14.37
N ALA A 80 -0.72 -21.63 13.78
CA ALA A 80 -1.09 -20.24 13.93
C ALA A 80 -1.12 -19.54 12.57
N ILE A 81 -2.06 -18.62 12.39
CA ILE A 81 -2.17 -17.75 11.22
C ILE A 81 -2.08 -16.30 11.70
N GLY A 82 -1.30 -15.47 11.00
CA GLY A 82 -1.14 -14.05 11.32
C GLY A 82 -1.24 -13.18 10.10
N ASP A 83 -1.19 -11.86 10.30
CA ASP A 83 -1.02 -10.93 9.19
C ASP A 83 0.40 -11.03 8.59
N ALA A 84 0.50 -10.98 7.26
CA ALA A 84 1.77 -11.10 6.55
C ALA A 84 2.80 -10.05 6.97
N ALA A 85 2.39 -8.79 7.16
CA ALA A 85 3.29 -7.72 7.57
C ALA A 85 3.77 -7.92 9.01
N SER A 86 2.89 -8.36 9.92
CA SER A 86 3.26 -8.70 11.29
C SER A 86 4.24 -9.87 11.38
N ILE A 87 4.02 -10.94 10.61
CA ILE A 87 4.92 -12.10 10.57
C ILE A 87 6.30 -11.67 10.07
N GLN A 88 6.35 -10.94 8.95
CA GLN A 88 7.60 -10.58 8.31
C GLN A 88 8.38 -9.51 9.09
N TRP A 89 7.74 -8.41 9.46
CA TRP A 89 8.42 -7.21 9.95
C TRP A 89 8.48 -7.13 11.47
N ALA A 90 7.39 -7.45 12.16
CA ALA A 90 7.36 -7.38 13.63
C ALA A 90 8.00 -8.61 14.27
N LEU A 91 7.71 -9.81 13.75
CA LEU A 91 8.27 -11.07 14.29
C LEU A 91 9.60 -11.46 13.62
N GLY A 92 9.89 -10.98 12.41
CA GLY A 92 11.09 -11.38 11.67
C GLY A 92 11.08 -12.87 11.30
N LYS A 93 9.90 -13.40 10.97
CA LYS A 93 9.65 -14.82 10.69
C LYS A 93 9.05 -14.99 9.29
N SER A 94 9.04 -16.23 8.81
CA SER A 94 8.37 -16.64 7.57
C SER A 94 7.30 -17.69 7.84
N VAL A 95 6.38 -17.90 6.90
CA VAL A 95 5.44 -19.02 6.95
C VAL A 95 6.23 -20.34 6.97
N GLY A 96 5.88 -21.22 7.90
CA GLY A 96 6.60 -22.48 8.22
C GLY A 96 7.45 -22.39 9.50
N ASP A 97 7.87 -21.20 9.90
CA ASP A 97 8.67 -21.00 11.11
C ASP A 97 7.85 -21.25 12.37
N THR A 98 8.57 -21.49 13.48
CA THR A 98 7.99 -21.58 14.81
C THR A 98 8.34 -20.39 15.69
N LEU A 99 7.42 -20.07 16.58
CA LEU A 99 7.56 -19.10 17.67
C LEU A 99 7.36 -19.82 19.01
N ASP A 100 8.28 -19.59 19.95
CA ASP A 100 8.13 -20.10 21.31
C ASP A 100 7.12 -19.23 22.08
N TYR A 101 6.20 -19.86 22.80
CA TYR A 101 5.18 -19.22 23.61
C TYR A 101 5.06 -19.94 24.96
N THR A 102 4.48 -19.27 25.95
CA THR A 102 4.29 -19.84 27.30
C THR A 102 2.81 -19.84 27.64
N ASP A 103 2.30 -20.96 28.14
CA ASP A 103 0.90 -21.06 28.60
C ASP A 103 0.72 -20.36 29.97
N GLU A 104 -0.51 -20.26 30.45
CA GLU A 104 -0.77 -19.59 31.75
C GLU A 104 -0.17 -20.33 32.97
N ARG A 105 0.24 -21.59 32.80
CA ARG A 105 0.84 -22.45 33.84
C ARG A 105 2.37 -22.41 33.79
N GLY A 106 2.96 -21.67 32.85
CA GLY A 106 4.40 -21.56 32.66
C GLY A 106 5.00 -22.64 31.76
N HIS A 107 4.20 -23.52 31.15
CA HIS A 107 4.71 -24.51 30.19
C HIS A 107 4.99 -23.85 28.85
N LYS A 108 6.18 -24.12 28.31
CA LYS A 108 6.55 -23.67 26.97
C LYS A 108 5.90 -24.55 25.91
N PHE A 109 5.38 -23.92 24.86
CA PHE A 109 4.88 -24.57 23.67
C PHE A 109 5.29 -23.77 22.43
N LYS A 110 5.17 -24.39 21.25
CA LYS A 110 5.52 -23.73 19.99
C LYS A 110 4.28 -23.43 19.18
N LEU A 111 4.21 -22.24 18.62
CA LEU A 111 3.29 -21.86 17.56
C LEU A 111 4.01 -22.10 16.22
N ARG A 112 3.38 -22.79 15.27
CA ARG A 112 3.87 -22.87 13.89
C ARG A 112 3.04 -21.95 13.01
N LEU A 113 3.70 -21.05 12.29
CA LEU A 113 3.05 -20.18 11.32
C LEU A 113 2.66 -21.00 10.09
N VAL A 114 1.37 -21.30 9.92
CA VAL A 114 0.87 -22.12 8.81
C VAL A 114 0.31 -21.32 7.64
N GLY A 115 0.07 -20.02 7.84
CA GLY A 115 -0.36 -19.12 6.78
C GLY A 115 -0.31 -17.66 7.22
N ALA A 116 -0.34 -16.80 6.22
CA ALA A 116 -0.32 -15.36 6.37
C ALA A 116 -1.47 -14.73 5.58
N VAL A 117 -2.30 -13.92 6.25
CA VAL A 117 -3.34 -13.12 5.59
C VAL A 117 -2.76 -11.82 5.04
N ALA A 118 -3.25 -11.38 3.89
CA ALA A 118 -2.80 -10.18 3.19
C ALA A 118 -3.54 -8.95 3.72
N ASN A 119 -2.78 -7.92 4.12
CA ASN A 119 -3.25 -6.61 4.56
C ASN A 119 -4.57 -6.61 5.35
N SER A 120 -4.51 -7.04 6.61
CA SER A 120 -5.69 -7.31 7.42
C SER A 120 -5.76 -6.48 8.71
N ILE A 121 -6.96 -6.40 9.30
CA ILE A 121 -7.16 -5.83 10.64
C ILE A 121 -6.58 -6.69 11.77
N LEU A 122 -6.01 -7.85 11.44
CA LEU A 122 -5.42 -8.79 12.40
C LEU A 122 -3.93 -8.51 12.64
N GLN A 123 -3.39 -7.42 12.07
CA GLN A 123 -2.06 -6.92 12.39
C GLN A 123 -1.84 -6.82 13.91
N GLY A 124 -0.71 -7.34 14.35
CA GLY A 124 -0.32 -7.42 15.75
C GLY A 124 -0.85 -8.61 16.53
N SER A 125 -1.58 -9.53 15.89
CA SER A 125 -2.10 -10.73 16.52
C SER A 125 -1.79 -12.00 15.74
N LEU A 126 -1.70 -13.13 16.45
CA LEU A 126 -1.70 -14.47 15.87
C LEU A 126 -3.00 -15.19 16.24
N LEU A 127 -3.59 -15.92 15.30
CA LEU A 127 -4.82 -16.68 15.47
C LEU A 127 -4.51 -18.16 15.60
N ILE A 128 -5.10 -18.80 16.60
CA ILE A 128 -5.06 -20.26 16.80
C ILE A 128 -6.48 -20.81 16.95
N ALA A 129 -6.65 -22.12 16.77
CA ALA A 129 -7.93 -22.76 17.01
C ALA A 129 -8.36 -22.59 18.47
N GLU A 130 -9.64 -22.27 18.69
CA GLU A 130 -10.19 -22.00 20.01
C GLU A 130 -9.99 -23.15 21.00
N ASN A 131 -10.12 -24.40 20.55
CA ASN A 131 -9.87 -25.57 21.39
C ASN A 131 -8.42 -25.62 21.92
N GLN A 132 -7.43 -25.20 21.14
CA GLN A 132 -6.03 -25.10 21.55
C GLN A 132 -5.79 -23.92 22.48
N PHE A 133 -6.54 -22.83 22.30
CA PHE A 133 -6.50 -21.66 23.15
C PHE A 133 -7.01 -21.98 24.56
N VAL A 134 -8.19 -22.58 24.68
CA VAL A 134 -8.82 -22.89 25.98
C VAL A 134 -8.01 -23.88 26.82
N VAL A 135 -7.31 -24.83 26.18
CA VAL A 135 -6.42 -25.76 26.89
C VAL A 135 -5.22 -25.06 27.54
N ARG A 136 -4.74 -23.97 26.94
CA ARG A 136 -3.51 -23.26 27.35
C ARG A 136 -3.79 -22.03 28.22
N PHE A 137 -4.95 -21.42 28.05
CA PHE A 137 -5.37 -20.24 28.80
C PHE A 137 -6.78 -20.42 29.38
N PRO A 138 -7.06 -21.46 30.20
CA PRO A 138 -8.41 -21.68 30.72
C PRO A 138 -8.91 -20.57 31.66
N SER A 139 -8.03 -19.74 32.23
CA SER A 139 -8.43 -18.56 33.01
C SER A 139 -9.02 -17.42 32.16
N GLU A 140 -8.67 -17.37 30.86
CA GLU A 140 -9.20 -16.39 29.91
C GLU A 140 -10.62 -16.78 29.47
N SER A 141 -11.58 -16.45 30.33
CA SER A 141 -13.00 -16.74 30.12
C SER A 141 -13.68 -15.78 29.14
N GLY A 142 -14.69 -16.30 28.43
CA GLY A 142 -15.50 -15.51 27.50
C GLY A 142 -14.76 -15.03 26.24
N TYR A 143 -15.39 -14.06 25.58
CA TYR A 143 -14.90 -13.44 24.34
C TYR A 143 -14.73 -11.95 24.57
N ARG A 144 -13.61 -11.41 24.10
CA ARG A 144 -13.23 -10.00 24.33
C ARG A 144 -13.07 -9.20 23.04
N MET A 145 -13.14 -9.86 21.89
CA MET A 145 -13.09 -9.24 20.58
C MET A 145 -14.13 -9.91 19.67
N PHE A 146 -14.75 -9.13 18.79
CA PHE A 146 -15.79 -9.61 17.88
C PHE A 146 -15.55 -9.03 16.50
N LEU A 147 -15.55 -9.89 15.48
CA LEU A 147 -15.67 -9.45 14.09
C LEU A 147 -17.16 -9.48 13.72
N ILE A 148 -17.64 -8.41 13.10
CA ILE A 148 -19.07 -8.21 12.85
C ILE A 148 -19.27 -7.93 11.37
N ASP A 149 -19.87 -8.88 10.65
CA ASP A 149 -20.30 -8.69 9.28
C ASP A 149 -21.69 -8.05 9.29
N ALA A 150 -21.82 -6.89 8.65
CA ALA A 150 -23.09 -6.18 8.49
C ALA A 150 -23.25 -5.73 7.03
N PRO A 151 -24.49 -5.62 6.51
CA PRO A 151 -24.73 -5.06 5.19
C PRO A 151 -24.13 -3.65 5.08
N ALA A 152 -23.40 -3.37 4.00
CA ALA A 152 -22.63 -2.12 3.82
C ALA A 152 -23.48 -0.85 4.02
N THR A 153 -24.75 -0.87 3.59
CA THR A 153 -25.68 0.26 3.72
C THR A 153 -26.21 0.47 5.15
N ALA A 154 -26.01 -0.50 6.04
CA ALA A 154 -26.56 -0.52 7.40
C ALA A 154 -25.49 -0.47 8.49
N VAL A 155 -24.20 -0.51 8.16
CA VAL A 155 -23.08 -0.54 9.12
C VAL A 155 -23.21 0.58 10.16
N SER A 156 -23.37 1.84 9.76
CA SER A 156 -23.46 2.95 10.71
C SER A 156 -24.62 2.79 11.69
N ARG A 157 -25.81 2.43 11.18
CA ARG A 157 -27.01 2.22 12.01
C ARG A 157 -26.83 1.06 12.98
N ILE A 158 -26.26 -0.05 12.51
CA ILE A 158 -26.03 -1.25 13.33
C ILE A 158 -24.98 -0.95 14.40
N SER A 159 -23.88 -0.27 14.05
CA SER A 159 -22.86 0.16 15.00
C SER A 159 -23.43 1.06 16.09
N GLU A 160 -24.24 2.07 15.75
CA GLU A 160 -24.90 2.94 16.73
C GLU A 160 -25.90 2.18 17.62
N THR A 161 -26.58 1.17 17.08
CA THR A 161 -27.54 0.36 17.82
C THR A 161 -26.83 -0.56 18.82
N LEU A 162 -25.75 -1.22 18.38
CA LEU A 162 -24.92 -2.07 19.23
C LEU A 162 -24.17 -1.27 20.29
N ALA A 163 -23.57 -0.14 19.92
CA ALA A 163 -22.85 0.74 20.84
C ALA A 163 -23.77 1.22 21.97
N ARG A 164 -25.00 1.68 21.66
CA ARG A 164 -25.98 2.07 22.67
C ARG A 164 -26.48 0.89 23.52
N GLY A 165 -26.81 -0.23 22.88
CA GLY A 165 -27.36 -1.40 23.58
C GLY A 165 -26.37 -2.13 24.50
N MET A 166 -25.07 -1.91 24.27
CA MET A 166 -23.97 -2.55 24.99
C MET A 166 -22.99 -1.54 25.63
N GLU A 167 -23.41 -0.29 25.79
CA GLU A 167 -22.61 0.79 26.38
C GLU A 167 -22.14 0.43 27.80
N ASP A 168 -23.06 -0.09 28.63
CA ASP A 168 -22.76 -0.54 30.00
C ASP A 168 -21.76 -1.71 30.06
N GLN A 169 -21.54 -2.40 28.94
CA GLN A 169 -20.56 -3.49 28.82
C GLN A 169 -19.24 -3.02 28.21
N GLY A 170 -19.10 -1.72 27.92
CA GLY A 170 -17.90 -1.15 27.34
C GLY A 170 -17.66 -1.57 25.88
N LEU A 171 -18.71 -1.88 25.12
CA LEU A 171 -18.55 -2.24 23.71
C LEU A 171 -18.06 -1.03 22.90
N GLU A 172 -16.84 -1.12 22.40
CA GLU A 172 -16.28 -0.18 21.43
C GLU A 172 -16.30 -0.82 20.03
N LEU A 173 -16.85 -0.10 19.05
CA LEU A 173 -16.96 -0.55 17.67
C LEU A 173 -16.16 0.35 16.74
N THR A 174 -15.19 -0.25 16.05
CA THR A 174 -14.38 0.43 15.06
C THR A 174 -14.68 -0.14 13.67
N PRO A 175 -15.09 0.69 12.69
CA PRO A 175 -15.27 0.23 11.32
C PRO A 175 -13.97 -0.35 10.75
N THR A 176 -14.05 -1.50 10.10
CA THR A 176 -12.90 -2.17 9.46
C THR A 176 -12.10 -1.23 8.54
N PRO A 177 -12.71 -0.39 7.67
CA PRO A 177 -11.94 0.52 6.82
C PRO A 177 -11.14 1.55 7.62
N ARG A 178 -11.68 2.03 8.74
CA ARG A 178 -10.97 2.96 9.64
C ARG A 178 -9.79 2.27 10.30
N ARG A 179 -9.98 1.05 10.80
CA ARG A 179 -8.92 0.29 11.46
C ARG A 179 -7.78 -0.05 10.49
N LEU A 180 -8.12 -0.42 9.25
CA LEU A 180 -7.12 -0.67 8.21
C LEU A 180 -6.36 0.62 7.83
N ALA A 181 -7.07 1.73 7.67
CA ALA A 181 -6.44 3.03 7.37
C ALA A 181 -5.49 3.50 8.49
N GLU A 182 -5.75 3.16 9.75
CA GLU A 182 -4.83 3.42 10.87
C GLU A 182 -3.52 2.62 10.75
N PHE A 183 -3.58 1.36 10.32
CA PHE A 183 -2.39 0.56 10.08
C PHE A 183 -1.61 1.05 8.84
N ASP A 184 -2.33 1.40 7.77
CA ASP A 184 -1.73 1.93 6.54
C ASP A 184 -1.21 3.37 6.68
N ALA A 185 -1.54 4.08 7.77
CA ALA A 185 -1.18 5.49 7.93
C ALA A 185 0.34 5.71 7.94
N VAL A 186 1.10 4.81 8.57
CA VAL A 186 2.56 4.90 8.64
C VAL A 186 3.17 4.67 7.25
N GLU A 187 2.72 3.62 6.55
CA GLU A 187 3.16 3.31 5.19
C GLU A 187 2.83 4.45 4.22
N ASN A 188 1.58 4.93 4.24
CA ASN A 188 1.14 6.02 3.37
C ASN A 188 1.89 7.32 3.64
N THR A 189 2.22 7.62 4.89
CA THR A 189 3.02 8.82 5.23
C THR A 189 4.45 8.70 4.69
N TYR A 190 5.06 7.52 4.81
CA TYR A 190 6.37 7.23 4.23
C TYR A 190 6.35 7.38 2.70
N LEU A 191 5.41 6.72 2.03
CA LEU A 191 5.25 6.79 0.57
C LEU A 191 4.95 8.22 0.10
N SER A 192 4.07 8.95 0.80
CA SER A 192 3.76 10.35 0.51
C SER A 192 5.00 11.24 0.60
N THR A 193 5.90 11.00 1.54
CA THR A 193 7.14 11.77 1.67
C THR A 193 8.03 11.58 0.44
N PHE A 194 8.24 10.35 -0.02
CA PHE A 194 8.98 10.08 -1.26
C PHE A 194 8.27 10.61 -2.50
N GLN A 195 6.94 10.56 -2.54
CA GLN A 195 6.17 11.11 -3.64
C GLN A 195 6.32 12.64 -3.73
N VAL A 196 6.31 13.34 -2.59
CA VAL A 196 6.56 14.79 -2.54
C VAL A 196 7.99 15.11 -3.00
N LEU A 197 8.99 14.36 -2.53
CA LEU A 197 10.38 14.54 -2.96
C LEU A 197 10.57 14.26 -4.46
N GLY A 198 9.96 13.19 -4.96
CA GLY A 198 9.94 12.86 -6.39
C GLY A 198 9.23 13.93 -7.22
N GLY A 199 8.10 14.44 -6.74
CA GLY A 199 7.38 15.55 -7.36
C GLY A 199 8.19 16.84 -7.40
N LEU A 200 8.92 17.16 -6.33
CA LEU A 200 9.84 18.30 -6.31
C LEU A 200 10.99 18.12 -7.30
N GLY A 201 11.57 16.92 -7.37
CA GLY A 201 12.59 16.58 -8.37
C GLY A 201 12.09 16.74 -9.80
N LEU A 202 10.84 16.34 -10.06
CA LEU A 202 10.18 16.50 -11.36
C LEU A 202 9.97 17.98 -11.72
N LEU A 203 9.53 18.80 -10.75
CA LEU A 203 9.37 20.24 -10.92
C LEU A 203 10.70 20.92 -11.25
N LEU A 204 11.74 20.64 -10.45
CA LEU A 204 13.09 21.19 -10.67
C LEU A 204 13.65 20.75 -12.03
N GLY A 205 13.48 19.47 -12.40
CA GLY A 205 13.88 18.95 -13.71
C GLY A 205 13.14 19.64 -14.87
N SER A 206 11.85 19.92 -14.71
CA SER A 206 11.04 20.61 -15.73
C SER A 206 11.49 22.06 -15.94
N VAL A 207 11.75 22.80 -14.86
CA VAL A 207 12.30 24.16 -14.93
C VAL A 207 13.71 24.13 -15.55
N GLY A 208 14.55 23.18 -15.13
CA GLY A 208 15.89 22.99 -15.67
C GLY A 208 15.89 22.75 -17.18
N LEU A 209 14.99 21.90 -17.68
CA LEU A 209 14.78 21.70 -19.11
C LEU A 209 14.43 23.02 -19.82
N GLY A 210 13.50 23.81 -19.27
CA GLY A 210 13.13 25.12 -19.81
C GLY A 210 14.32 26.07 -19.92
N VAL A 211 15.17 26.14 -18.88
CA VAL A 211 16.38 26.97 -18.86
C VAL A 211 17.40 26.50 -19.90
N VAL A 212 17.65 25.19 -19.99
CA VAL A 212 18.59 24.61 -20.96
C VAL A 212 18.12 24.85 -22.39
N VAL A 213 16.83 24.65 -22.67
CA VAL A 213 16.24 24.95 -23.98
C VAL A 213 16.35 26.44 -24.31
N LEU A 214 16.00 27.31 -23.37
CA LEU A 214 16.11 28.75 -23.57
C LEU A 214 17.55 29.16 -23.90
N ARG A 215 18.54 28.65 -23.15
CA ARG A 215 19.96 28.91 -23.40
C ARG A 215 20.40 28.42 -24.78
N ASN A 216 20.04 27.21 -25.17
CA ASN A 216 20.37 26.64 -26.48
C ASN A 216 19.78 27.48 -27.64
N VAL A 217 18.54 27.95 -27.54
CA VAL A 217 17.91 28.76 -28.60
C VAL A 217 18.52 30.16 -28.66
N LEU A 218 18.91 30.74 -27.51
CA LEU A 218 19.59 32.03 -27.47
C LEU A 218 21.00 31.96 -28.09
N GLU A 219 21.76 30.90 -27.81
CA GLU A 219 23.09 30.68 -28.40
C GLU A 219 23.00 30.48 -29.93
N ARG A 220 21.92 29.86 -30.42
CA ARG A 220 21.67 29.65 -31.87
C ARG A 220 20.89 30.77 -32.55
N ARG A 221 20.71 31.92 -31.88
CA ARG A 221 19.88 33.02 -32.40
C ARG A 221 20.46 33.64 -33.68
N GLY A 222 21.78 33.69 -33.84
CA GLY A 222 22.45 34.17 -35.06
C GLY A 222 22.13 33.31 -36.30
N GLU A 223 22.18 31.99 -36.15
CA GLU A 223 21.79 31.05 -37.21
C GLU A 223 20.31 31.23 -37.62
N LEU A 224 19.42 31.37 -36.63
CA LEU A 224 17.99 31.59 -36.86
C LEU A 224 17.71 32.93 -37.54
N ALA A 225 18.51 33.97 -37.25
CA ALA A 225 18.44 35.27 -37.90
C ALA A 225 18.88 35.20 -39.36
N LEU A 226 19.97 34.49 -39.66
CA LEU A 226 20.43 34.21 -41.04
C LEU A 226 19.36 33.49 -41.86
N LEU A 227 18.77 32.41 -41.33
CA LEU A 227 17.69 31.69 -42.00
C LEU A 227 16.49 32.61 -42.30
N ARG A 228 16.16 33.51 -41.38
CA ARG A 228 15.10 34.49 -41.57
C ARG A 228 15.46 35.54 -42.63
N ALA A 229 16.72 35.99 -42.69
CA ALA A 229 17.21 36.91 -43.72
C ALA A 229 17.17 36.30 -45.13
N VAL A 230 17.40 34.99 -45.24
CA VAL A 230 17.29 34.22 -46.50
C VAL A 230 15.83 33.98 -46.92
N GLY A 231 14.86 34.28 -46.05
CA GLY A 231 13.42 34.25 -46.38
C GLY A 231 12.60 33.17 -45.67
N PHE A 232 13.15 32.48 -44.66
CA PHE A 232 12.36 31.52 -43.88
C PHE A 232 11.29 32.23 -43.03
N GLN A 233 10.07 31.70 -43.06
CA GLN A 233 8.97 32.20 -42.24
C GLN A 233 9.20 31.88 -40.74
N SER A 234 8.79 32.81 -39.86
CA SER A 234 8.86 32.64 -38.40
C SER A 234 8.15 31.39 -37.89
N ARG A 235 7.10 30.93 -38.59
CA ARG A 235 6.38 29.70 -38.26
C ARG A 235 7.20 28.45 -38.58
N ALA A 236 7.97 28.46 -39.67
CA ALA A 236 8.85 27.35 -40.04
C ALA A 236 10.00 27.21 -39.04
N LEU A 237 10.61 28.34 -38.64
CA LEU A 237 11.66 28.36 -37.61
C LEU A 237 11.15 27.84 -36.25
N ARG A 238 9.94 28.26 -35.83
CA ARG A 238 9.32 27.72 -34.60
C ARG A 238 9.09 26.21 -34.67
N ARG A 239 8.57 25.69 -35.80
CA ARG A 239 8.36 24.24 -35.95
C ARG A 239 9.68 23.46 -35.91
N LEU A 240 10.73 23.98 -36.54
CA LEU A 240 12.06 23.36 -36.54
C LEU A 240 12.55 23.17 -35.09
N VAL A 241 12.62 24.26 -34.32
CA VAL A 241 13.09 24.22 -32.92
C VAL A 241 12.20 23.31 -32.05
N LEU A 242 10.87 23.41 -32.20
CA LEU A 242 9.94 22.56 -31.43
C LEU A 242 10.07 21.08 -31.79
N SER A 243 10.34 20.74 -33.06
CA SER A 243 10.54 19.35 -33.47
C SER A 243 11.85 18.77 -32.91
N GLU A 244 12.91 19.57 -32.89
CA GLU A 244 14.23 19.17 -32.36
C GLU A 244 14.14 18.91 -30.85
N HIS A 245 13.58 19.86 -30.10
CA HIS A 245 13.47 19.73 -28.65
C HIS A 245 12.34 18.79 -28.23
N GLY A 246 11.30 18.65 -29.05
CA GLY A 246 10.27 17.61 -28.89
C GLY A 246 10.85 16.21 -29.02
N ALA A 247 11.74 15.98 -29.99
CA ALA A 247 12.44 14.70 -30.12
C ALA A 247 13.34 14.41 -28.91
N LEU A 248 14.08 15.41 -28.42
CA LEU A 248 14.89 15.28 -27.20
C LEU A 248 14.05 15.00 -25.95
N LEU A 249 12.89 15.66 -25.82
CA LEU A 249 11.95 15.41 -24.73
C LEU A 249 11.42 13.98 -24.76
N LEU A 250 11.00 13.49 -25.92
CA LEU A 250 10.53 12.12 -26.09
C LEU A 250 11.62 11.09 -25.80
N ALA A 251 12.84 11.33 -26.30
CA ALA A 251 13.99 10.47 -26.01
C ALA A 251 14.31 10.44 -24.52
N GLY A 252 14.36 11.60 -23.86
CA GLY A 252 14.59 11.71 -22.42
C GLY A 252 13.51 11.02 -21.60
N LEU A 253 12.24 11.19 -21.97
CA LEU A 253 11.11 10.50 -21.34
C LEU A 253 11.24 8.98 -21.51
N GLY A 254 11.60 8.51 -22.71
CA GLY A 254 11.83 7.09 -22.99
C GLY A 254 12.94 6.49 -22.13
N VAL A 255 14.11 7.14 -22.07
CA VAL A 255 15.23 6.72 -21.21
C VAL A 255 14.81 6.70 -19.74
N GLY A 256 14.08 7.73 -19.29
CA GLY A 256 13.58 7.82 -17.91
C GLY A 256 12.60 6.69 -17.56
N VAL A 257 11.67 6.36 -18.47
CA VAL A 257 10.75 5.23 -18.31
C VAL A 257 11.50 3.91 -18.21
N VAL A 258 12.49 3.67 -19.08
CA VAL A 258 13.30 2.44 -19.04
C VAL A 258 14.07 2.35 -17.72
N ALA A 259 14.71 3.44 -17.28
CA ALA A 259 15.42 3.47 -16.00
C ALA A 259 14.50 3.19 -14.81
N ALA A 260 13.30 3.77 -14.80
CA ALA A 260 12.29 3.53 -13.77
C ALA A 260 11.81 2.06 -13.77
N LEU A 261 11.56 1.47 -14.95
CA LEU A 261 11.17 0.07 -15.07
C LEU A 261 12.26 -0.87 -14.53
N VAL A 262 13.53 -0.60 -14.85
CA VAL A 262 14.66 -1.39 -14.31
C VAL A 262 14.73 -1.30 -12.79
N ALA A 263 14.56 -0.10 -12.22
CA ALA A 263 14.60 0.11 -10.78
C ALA A 263 13.46 -0.63 -10.03
N VAL A 264 12.26 -0.66 -10.63
CA VAL A 264 11.05 -1.23 -10.00
C VAL A 264 10.84 -2.70 -10.38
N ALA A 265 11.60 -3.25 -11.34
CA ALA A 265 11.46 -4.61 -11.86
C ALA A 265 11.35 -5.71 -10.78
N PRO A 266 12.18 -5.74 -9.71
CA PRO A 266 12.07 -6.77 -8.67
C PRO A 266 10.71 -6.76 -7.97
N SER A 267 10.14 -5.57 -7.75
CA SER A 267 8.82 -5.43 -7.11
C SER A 267 7.66 -5.80 -8.02
N LEU A 268 7.80 -5.61 -9.34
CA LEU A 268 6.79 -6.00 -10.33
C LEU A 268 6.71 -7.52 -10.52
N LEU A 269 7.81 -8.22 -10.25
CA LEU A 269 7.88 -9.68 -10.35
C LEU A 269 7.35 -10.38 -9.09
N SER A 270 7.12 -9.65 -8.00
CA SER A 270 6.59 -10.20 -6.76
C SER A 270 5.11 -10.59 -6.88
N PRO A 271 4.68 -11.73 -6.34
CA PRO A 271 3.27 -12.12 -6.29
C PRO A 271 2.43 -11.05 -5.59
N GLY A 272 1.32 -10.63 -6.21
CA GLY A 272 0.41 -9.62 -5.63
C GLY A 272 0.75 -8.17 -5.96
N ALA A 273 1.74 -7.90 -6.84
CA ALA A 273 2.04 -6.55 -7.30
C ALA A 273 0.83 -5.89 -7.97
N GLN A 274 0.28 -4.84 -7.35
CA GLN A 274 -0.77 -4.01 -7.93
C GLN A 274 -0.15 -2.77 -8.54
N VAL A 275 -0.09 -2.71 -9.88
CA VAL A 275 0.46 -1.55 -10.59
C VAL A 275 -0.65 -0.55 -10.88
N PRO A 276 -0.55 0.70 -10.40
CA PRO A 276 -1.58 1.71 -10.66
C PRO A 276 -1.39 2.32 -12.06
N TYR A 277 -1.73 1.57 -13.10
CA TYR A 277 -1.51 1.97 -14.51
C TYR A 277 -2.08 3.35 -14.86
N LEU A 278 -3.23 3.70 -14.29
CA LEU A 278 -3.88 4.98 -14.56
C LEU A 278 -3.07 6.16 -13.99
N SER A 279 -2.60 6.08 -12.75
CA SER A 279 -1.80 7.17 -12.16
C SER A 279 -0.46 7.30 -12.88
N LEU A 280 0.14 6.18 -13.28
CA LEU A 280 1.39 6.14 -14.05
C LEU A 280 1.22 6.77 -15.45
N ALA A 281 0.11 6.47 -16.13
CA ALA A 281 -0.20 7.11 -17.41
C ALA A 281 -0.41 8.62 -17.23
N LEU A 282 -1.15 9.03 -16.19
CA LEU A 282 -1.39 10.44 -15.89
C LEU A 282 -0.09 11.21 -15.57
N THR A 283 0.83 10.63 -14.80
CA THR A 283 2.12 11.27 -14.49
C THR A 283 2.98 11.42 -15.74
N LEU A 284 3.08 10.38 -16.59
CA LEU A 284 3.82 10.47 -17.84
C LEU A 284 3.24 11.52 -18.80
N VAL A 285 1.91 11.57 -18.92
CA VAL A 285 1.24 12.61 -19.72
C VAL A 285 1.49 14.00 -19.12
N ALA A 286 1.42 14.16 -17.80
CA ALA A 286 1.70 15.44 -17.15
C ALA A 286 3.15 15.90 -17.37
N VAL A 287 4.12 14.98 -17.31
CA VAL A 287 5.54 15.27 -17.62
C VAL A 287 5.71 15.70 -19.06
N LEU A 288 5.08 14.97 -20.00
CA LEU A 288 5.15 15.30 -21.42
C LEU A 288 4.55 16.68 -21.71
N LEU A 289 3.37 16.97 -21.17
CA LEU A 289 2.70 18.27 -21.32
C LEU A 289 3.49 19.40 -20.65
N GLY A 290 4.04 19.15 -19.46
CA GLY A 290 4.88 20.12 -18.75
C GLY A 290 6.15 20.44 -19.52
N GLY A 291 6.86 19.42 -20.03
CA GLY A 291 8.04 19.60 -20.88
C GLY A 291 7.70 20.31 -22.20
N ALA A 292 6.59 19.97 -22.84
CA ALA A 292 6.09 20.65 -24.03
C ALA A 292 5.76 22.13 -23.74
N ALA A 293 5.14 22.43 -22.61
CA ALA A 293 4.85 23.80 -22.20
C ALA A 293 6.14 24.61 -21.96
N TRP A 294 7.13 24.05 -21.28
CA TRP A 294 8.42 24.70 -21.05
C TRP A 294 9.19 24.95 -22.35
N THR A 295 9.24 23.97 -23.25
CA THR A 295 9.91 24.12 -24.56
C THR A 295 9.20 25.17 -25.43
N LEU A 296 7.87 25.20 -25.45
CA LEU A 296 7.08 26.23 -26.12
C LEU A 296 7.35 27.63 -25.55
N LEU A 297 7.34 27.76 -24.22
CA LEU A 297 7.59 29.01 -23.53
C LEU A 297 8.99 29.54 -23.81
N ALA A 298 10.01 28.68 -23.69
CA ALA A 298 11.40 29.03 -23.95
C ALA A 298 11.64 29.42 -25.42
N THR A 299 11.10 28.65 -26.37
CA THR A 299 11.17 28.95 -27.81
C THR A 299 10.48 30.27 -28.13
N TRP A 300 9.32 30.53 -27.53
CA TRP A 300 8.58 31.77 -27.73
C TRP A 300 9.32 32.99 -27.15
N LEU A 301 9.90 32.88 -25.95
CA LEU A 301 10.71 33.92 -25.31
C LEU A 301 11.96 34.24 -26.15
N ALA A 302 12.69 33.22 -26.60
CA ALA A 302 13.92 33.42 -27.37
C ALA A 302 13.68 34.05 -28.75
N LEU A 303 12.55 33.73 -29.37
CA LEU A 303 12.14 34.28 -30.67
C LEU A 303 11.33 35.58 -30.56
N ARG A 304 11.13 36.11 -29.34
CA ARG A 304 10.46 37.41 -29.12
C ARG A 304 11.50 38.52 -29.23
N GLY A 305 11.36 39.36 -30.27
CA GLY A 305 12.25 40.48 -30.58
C GLY A 305 12.69 40.48 -32.04
N ASP A 306 13.29 41.57 -32.51
CA ASP A 306 13.87 41.61 -33.85
C ASP A 306 15.11 40.71 -33.89
N LEU A 307 14.99 39.61 -34.62
CA LEU A 307 16.11 38.71 -34.89
C LEU A 307 17.21 39.42 -35.69
N LEU A 308 16.86 40.48 -36.43
CA LEU A 308 17.80 41.28 -37.22
C LEU A 308 18.74 42.13 -36.35
N ASP A 309 18.33 42.55 -35.15
CA ASP A 309 19.24 43.26 -34.24
C ASP A 309 20.36 42.35 -33.73
N ALA A 310 20.17 41.02 -33.72
CA ALA A 310 21.22 40.07 -33.36
C ALA A 310 22.36 40.03 -34.39
N LEU A 311 22.08 40.35 -35.66
CA LEU A 311 23.10 40.48 -36.72
C LEU A 311 23.87 41.82 -36.65
N ARG A 312 23.38 42.79 -35.87
CA ARG A 312 23.98 44.13 -35.72
C ARG A 312 24.96 44.24 -34.54
N ASN A 313 24.99 43.22 -33.67
CA ASN A 313 25.77 43.19 -32.43
C ASN A 313 26.90 42.15 -32.45
N GLU A 314 27.19 41.53 -33.60
CA GLU A 314 28.47 40.89 -33.91
C GLU A 314 29.32 41.84 -34.77
#